data_AF-A0A150GF25-F1
#
_entry.id   AF-A0A150GF25-F1
#
_cell.length_a   1.000
_cell.length_b   1.000
_cell.length_c   1.000
_cell.angle_alpha   90.00
_cell.angle_beta   90.00
_cell.angle_gamma   90.00
#
_symmetry.space_group_name_H-M   'P 1'
#
loop_
_entity.id
_entity.type
_entity.pdbx_description
1 polymer ?
#
loop_
_entity_poly.entity_id
_entity_poly.type
_entity_poly.pdbx_seq_one_letter_code
_entity_poly.pdbx_strand_id
1 'polypeptide(L)'
;MLSYSSAFAAAPALAAAWTSGAMRALSSSAATLEAIALSNPDSPLLVRLPSRPWGAAASLTKAEVQAAAGPSPPTRIAVVRDSFAAFDEPQRPLSKLLRPLGSSSSSSVAVAAELASAPEARALVDVYSAAPGGEGGYRLESVATDLISWLRSQRQRVALVPDVGAAGLAAATPVVGASKGVRQSSNEVLMVAPTAFGFNEQAAQDNSFMHAAAKPGEGGNALTRQVLREFAGLHHALTQVAGVKVNLFEHNLAHGTPDACFPNNWFSTHPRGEAAGGVAEPTLVYYPMKCPNRAAERREDIIKNAFQTHYPTLDTLGHSAVRPQRILRVLVIDRINGVVYVDISERADRSLAEEWTQRMGYKELVAFRSTDLRGKSVYHTNVMMAIGTGVAIVCAESVQDAKERQHLLSSLRRTHEVVEISLAQMDSLCGNALELEDGRGLPVMAMSTQAYNAFTADQKKVLRRHCADLLHAPIDTLERVGGGGVRCTLAEIF
;
A
#
# COMPACT_ATOMS: atom_id res chain seq x y z
N MET A 1 -75.17 -14.59 4.30
CA MET A 1 -75.39 -15.90 3.65
C MET A 1 -74.36 -15.99 2.53
N LEU A 2 -73.40 -16.91 2.43
CA LEU A 2 -73.09 -18.23 3.01
C LEU A 2 -71.55 -18.38 2.81
N SER A 3 -70.77 -18.55 3.88
CA SER A 3 -70.25 -19.82 4.41
C SER A 3 -68.97 -20.34 3.75
N TYR A 4 -67.94 -20.45 4.58
CA TYR A 4 -66.77 -21.31 4.47
C TYR A 4 -67.11 -22.73 3.99
N SER A 5 -66.20 -23.34 3.23
CA SER A 5 -66.03 -24.80 3.23
C SER A 5 -64.56 -25.17 3.02
N SER A 6 -64.04 -25.79 4.06
CA SER A 6 -62.79 -26.53 4.16
C SER A 6 -62.83 -27.82 3.33
N ALA A 7 -61.71 -28.17 2.70
CA ALA A 7 -61.45 -29.54 2.28
C ALA A 7 -60.05 -29.95 2.80
N PHE A 8 -60.08 -30.78 3.84
CA PHE A 8 -58.96 -31.60 4.30
C PHE A 8 -58.67 -32.67 3.24
N ALA A 9 -57.40 -32.86 2.89
CA ALA A 9 -56.91 -34.10 2.31
C ALA A 9 -55.64 -34.50 3.06
N ALA A 10 -55.75 -35.59 3.81
CA ALA A 10 -54.67 -36.21 4.56
C ALA A 10 -53.97 -37.28 3.72
N ALA A 11 -52.64 -37.38 3.86
CA ALA A 11 -51.82 -38.62 4.02
C ALA A 11 -50.40 -38.42 3.47
N PRO A 12 -49.39 -39.21 3.90
CA PRO A 12 -49.14 -39.77 5.22
C PRO A 12 -47.74 -39.39 5.76
N ALA A 13 -47.57 -39.56 7.07
CA ALA A 13 -46.26 -39.53 7.72
C ALA A 13 -45.42 -40.74 7.30
N LEU A 14 -44.21 -40.49 6.79
CA LEU A 14 -43.14 -41.48 6.72
C LEU A 14 -41.95 -40.95 7.52
N ALA A 15 -41.95 -41.31 8.80
CA ALA A 15 -40.75 -41.33 9.61
C ALA A 15 -39.91 -42.53 9.15
N ALA A 16 -38.71 -42.29 8.63
CA ALA A 16 -37.68 -43.33 8.50
C ALA A 16 -36.28 -42.69 8.50
N ALA A 17 -35.64 -42.83 9.66
CA ALA A 17 -34.23 -43.10 9.85
C ALA A 17 -33.21 -42.24 9.08
N TRP A 18 -32.73 -41.19 9.77
CA TRP A 18 -31.35 -40.73 9.60
C TRP A 18 -30.42 -41.88 9.95
N THR A 19 -29.89 -42.54 8.92
CA THR A 19 -28.77 -43.47 9.06
C THR A 19 -27.58 -42.90 8.33
N SER A 20 -26.54 -42.67 9.14
CA SER A 20 -25.16 -42.45 8.77
C SER A 20 -24.66 -43.47 7.73
N GLY A 21 -23.90 -43.00 6.74
CA GLY A 21 -22.92 -43.82 6.04
C GLY A 21 -22.96 -43.72 4.51
N ALA A 22 -21.76 -43.53 3.95
CA ALA A 22 -21.37 -43.61 2.54
C ALA A 22 -21.66 -42.34 1.70
N MET A 23 -20.71 -41.73 0.99
CA MET A 23 -19.44 -42.22 0.46
C MET A 23 -18.35 -41.14 0.55
N ARG A 24 -17.30 -41.41 1.34
CA ARG A 24 -15.95 -40.89 1.08
C ARG A 24 -15.39 -41.73 -0.06
N ALA A 25 -15.40 -41.21 -1.29
CA ALA A 25 -14.61 -41.78 -2.36
C ALA A 25 -13.14 -41.45 -2.12
N LEU A 26 -12.41 -42.42 -1.57
CA LEU A 26 -10.95 -42.40 -1.45
C LEU A 26 -10.35 -42.81 -2.81
N SER A 27 -9.86 -41.83 -3.55
CA SER A 27 -8.83 -42.04 -4.56
C SER A 27 -7.47 -41.94 -3.86
N SER A 28 -6.81 -43.08 -3.67
CA SER A 28 -5.45 -43.18 -3.13
C SER A 28 -4.42 -42.77 -4.20
N SER A 29 -4.25 -41.47 -4.43
CA SER A 29 -2.94 -40.94 -4.80
C SER A 29 -2.16 -40.74 -3.51
N ALA A 30 -0.88 -41.14 -3.46
CA ALA A 30 -0.01 -40.81 -2.34
C ALA A 30 -0.17 -39.32 -2.01
N ALA A 31 -0.73 -39.00 -0.85
CA ALA A 31 -1.05 -37.64 -0.49
C ALA A 31 0.27 -36.87 -0.40
N THR A 32 0.51 -35.97 -1.35
CA THR A 32 1.61 -35.02 -1.24
C THR A 32 1.38 -34.24 0.06
N LEU A 33 2.32 -34.31 0.99
CA LEU A 33 2.25 -33.55 2.23
C LEU A 33 2.19 -32.06 1.89
N GLU A 34 1.04 -31.44 2.10
CA GLU A 34 0.85 -30.00 1.97
C GLU A 34 1.07 -29.35 3.34
N ALA A 35 2.34 -29.34 3.77
CA ALA A 35 2.77 -28.73 5.01
C ALA A 35 3.91 -27.74 4.77
N ILE A 36 3.85 -26.58 5.41
CA ILE A 36 4.88 -25.54 5.34
C ILE A 36 5.25 -25.10 6.75
N ALA A 37 6.53 -25.27 7.10
CA ALA A 37 7.10 -24.72 8.32
C ALA A 37 7.54 -23.27 8.08
N LEU A 38 7.22 -22.39 9.03
CA LEU A 38 7.76 -21.03 9.07
C LEU A 38 9.16 -21.05 9.71
N SER A 39 9.90 -19.95 9.56
CA SER A 39 11.25 -19.84 10.14
C SER A 39 11.27 -19.72 11.67
N ASN A 40 10.16 -19.29 12.29
CA ASN A 40 10.04 -19.30 13.74
C ASN A 40 9.61 -20.71 14.21
N PRO A 41 10.43 -21.43 15.01
CA PRO A 41 10.11 -22.78 15.46
C PRO A 41 8.86 -22.86 16.35
N ASP A 42 8.47 -21.75 16.99
CA ASP A 42 7.25 -21.69 17.82
C ASP A 42 5.96 -21.44 17.01
N SER A 43 6.10 -21.11 15.72
CA SER A 43 4.94 -20.88 14.87
C SER A 43 4.24 -22.20 14.50
N PRO A 44 2.89 -22.23 14.49
CA PRO A 44 2.16 -23.40 14.05
C PRO A 44 2.55 -23.82 12.63
N LEU A 45 2.65 -25.13 12.40
CA LEU A 45 2.88 -25.68 11.06
C LEU A 45 1.66 -25.40 10.18
N LEU A 46 1.86 -24.72 9.06
CA LEU A 46 0.78 -24.51 8.10
C LEU A 46 0.51 -25.82 7.39
N VAL A 47 -0.76 -26.21 7.33
CA VAL A 47 -1.17 -27.46 6.69
C VAL A 47 -2.42 -27.25 5.86
N ARG A 48 -2.60 -28.11 4.85
CA ARG A 48 -3.87 -28.28 4.17
C ARG A 48 -4.38 -29.69 4.42
N LEU A 49 -5.62 -29.78 4.89
CA LEU A 49 -6.22 -31.09 5.19
C LEU A 49 -6.52 -31.83 3.87
N PRO A 50 -6.36 -33.17 3.83
CA PRO A 50 -6.62 -33.95 2.63
C PRO A 50 -8.04 -33.79 2.08
N SER A 51 -9.02 -33.70 2.99
CA SER A 51 -10.40 -33.35 2.64
C SER A 51 -10.64 -31.86 2.91
N ARG A 52 -11.23 -31.17 1.93
CA ARG A 52 -11.58 -29.76 2.05
C ARG A 52 -12.51 -29.51 3.24
N PRO A 53 -12.11 -28.69 4.23
CA PRO A 53 -13.02 -28.27 5.28
C PRO A 53 -13.93 -27.15 4.74
N TRP A 54 -15.24 -27.26 4.98
CA TRP A 54 -16.21 -26.20 4.68
C TRP A 54 -16.22 -25.09 5.73
N GLY A 55 -15.60 -25.34 6.88
CA GLY A 55 -15.40 -24.42 7.99
C GLY A 55 -14.52 -25.07 9.05
N ALA A 56 -14.20 -24.32 10.10
CA ALA A 56 -13.43 -24.86 11.21
C ALA A 56 -14.24 -25.91 11.98
N ALA A 57 -13.73 -27.14 12.06
CA ALA A 57 -14.24 -28.14 12.98
C ALA A 57 -13.84 -27.77 14.41
N ALA A 58 -14.67 -28.08 15.42
CA ALA A 58 -14.33 -27.85 16.83
C ALA A 58 -13.09 -28.67 17.26
N SER A 59 -12.88 -29.82 16.64
CA SER A 59 -11.75 -30.71 16.87
C SER A 59 -11.35 -31.46 15.61
N LEU A 60 -10.07 -31.83 15.50
CA LEU A 60 -9.54 -32.70 14.46
C LEU A 60 -8.99 -33.98 15.09
N THR A 61 -9.16 -35.10 14.41
CA THR A 61 -8.57 -36.37 14.83
C THR A 61 -7.06 -36.38 14.58
N LYS A 62 -6.33 -37.19 15.35
CA LYS A 62 -4.88 -37.36 15.15
C LYS A 62 -4.55 -37.88 13.74
N ALA A 63 -5.39 -38.77 13.21
CA ALA A 63 -5.22 -39.32 11.86
C ALA A 63 -5.36 -38.25 10.76
N GLU A 64 -6.32 -37.34 10.89
CA GLU A 64 -6.49 -36.22 9.94
C GLU A 64 -5.27 -35.29 9.94
N VAL A 65 -4.75 -34.98 11.12
CA VAL A 65 -3.55 -34.15 11.24
C VAL A 65 -2.32 -34.88 10.73
N GLN A 66 -2.14 -36.17 11.05
CA GLN A 66 -1.02 -36.96 10.55
C GLN A 66 -1.01 -37.10 9.02
N ALA A 67 -2.18 -37.18 8.40
CA ALA A 67 -2.30 -37.22 6.95
C ALA A 67 -1.86 -35.91 6.28
N ALA A 68 -1.99 -34.78 6.97
CA ALA A 68 -1.59 -33.46 6.46
C ALA A 68 -0.14 -33.06 6.83
N ALA A 69 0.27 -33.37 8.06
CA ALA A 69 1.51 -32.88 8.70
C ALA A 69 2.62 -33.95 8.80
N GLY A 70 2.33 -35.21 8.47
CA GLY A 70 3.25 -36.34 8.62
C GLY A 70 3.08 -37.10 9.95
N PRO A 71 3.90 -38.15 10.18
CA PRO A 71 3.68 -39.13 11.25
C PRO A 71 3.82 -38.56 12.67
N SER A 72 4.64 -37.52 12.83
CA SER A 72 4.93 -36.85 14.11
C SER A 72 4.55 -35.36 14.04
N PRO A 73 3.24 -35.03 14.08
CA PRO A 73 2.79 -33.66 13.91
C PRO A 73 3.13 -32.80 15.14
N PRO A 74 3.35 -31.48 14.97
CA PRO A 74 3.67 -30.56 16.06
C PRO A 74 2.47 -30.34 16.99
N THR A 75 2.71 -29.76 18.16
CA THR A 75 1.67 -29.45 19.15
C THR A 75 0.66 -28.42 18.65
N ARG A 76 1.02 -27.60 17.66
CA ARG A 76 0.14 -26.59 17.04
C ARG A 76 0.21 -26.67 15.52
N ILE A 77 -0.95 -26.64 14.88
CA ILE A 77 -1.09 -26.56 13.41
C ILE A 77 -1.97 -25.39 13.02
N ALA A 78 -1.77 -24.88 11.81
CA ALA A 78 -2.56 -23.84 11.19
C ALA A 78 -3.17 -24.41 9.89
N VAL A 79 -4.45 -24.75 9.91
CA VAL A 79 -5.16 -25.25 8.73
C VAL A 79 -5.50 -24.08 7.83
N VAL A 80 -4.96 -24.09 6.60
CA VAL A 80 -5.24 -23.05 5.60
C VAL A 80 -6.36 -23.51 4.68
N ARG A 81 -7.39 -22.69 4.48
CA ARG A 81 -8.53 -22.98 3.60
C ARG A 81 -8.88 -21.80 2.69
N ASP A 82 -9.40 -22.10 1.51
CA ASP A 82 -9.93 -21.08 0.60
C ASP A 82 -11.30 -20.58 1.09
N SER A 83 -11.53 -19.26 1.05
CA SER A 83 -12.74 -18.65 1.63
C SER A 83 -13.93 -18.68 0.70
N PHE A 84 -13.68 -18.47 -0.60
CA PHE A 84 -14.72 -18.21 -1.61
C PHE A 84 -14.64 -19.13 -2.83
N ALA A 85 -13.95 -20.27 -2.72
CA ALA A 85 -13.92 -21.27 -3.78
C ALA A 85 -15.28 -22.00 -3.91
N ALA A 86 -15.73 -22.29 -5.12
CA ALA A 86 -16.97 -23.03 -5.36
C ALA A 86 -16.87 -24.48 -4.85
N PHE A 87 -17.99 -25.18 -4.59
CA PHE A 87 -17.93 -26.47 -3.87
C PHE A 87 -17.22 -27.60 -4.65
N ASP A 88 -17.21 -27.48 -5.96
CA ASP A 88 -16.62 -28.39 -6.94
C ASP A 88 -15.18 -28.00 -7.30
N GLU A 89 -14.71 -26.83 -6.86
CA GLU A 89 -13.33 -26.41 -7.07
C GLU A 89 -12.37 -27.16 -6.13
N PRO A 90 -11.26 -27.70 -6.67
CA PRO A 90 -10.23 -28.31 -5.85
C PRO A 90 -9.54 -27.27 -4.96
N GLN A 91 -9.05 -27.70 -3.81
CA GLN A 91 -8.26 -26.83 -2.93
C GLN A 91 -6.99 -26.37 -3.65
N ARG A 92 -6.65 -25.08 -3.56
CA ARG A 92 -5.36 -24.58 -4.07
C ARG A 92 -4.20 -25.18 -3.27
N PRO A 93 -3.15 -25.73 -3.89
CA PRO A 93 -2.00 -26.24 -3.13
C PRO A 93 -1.35 -25.14 -2.29
N LEU A 94 -0.89 -25.45 -1.06
CA LEU A 94 -0.18 -24.46 -0.23
C LEU A 94 1.01 -23.80 -0.95
N SER A 95 1.72 -24.56 -1.79
CA SER A 95 2.86 -24.09 -2.57
C SER A 95 2.50 -23.05 -3.64
N LYS A 96 1.22 -22.91 -3.99
CA LYS A 96 0.71 -21.83 -4.84
C LYS A 96 0.34 -20.58 -4.04
N LEU A 97 0.05 -20.72 -2.76
CA LEU A 97 -0.37 -19.62 -1.90
C LEU A 97 0.82 -18.89 -1.25
N LEU A 98 1.80 -19.65 -0.76
CA LEU A 98 2.94 -19.08 -0.05
C LEU A 98 4.18 -19.97 -0.08
N ARG A 99 5.34 -19.34 0.15
CA ARG A 99 6.64 -19.99 0.26
C ARG A 99 7.55 -19.22 1.21
N PRO A 100 8.11 -19.85 2.26
CA PRO A 100 9.14 -19.22 3.09
C PRO A 100 10.37 -18.82 2.26
N LEU A 101 10.93 -17.64 2.52
CA LEU A 101 12.08 -17.09 1.80
C LEU A 101 13.35 -17.11 2.67
N GLY A 102 14.44 -17.67 2.14
CA GLY A 102 15.77 -17.64 2.74
C GLY A 102 16.12 -18.85 3.62
N SER A 103 17.27 -18.79 4.31
CA SER A 103 17.68 -19.75 5.35
C SER A 103 16.89 -19.52 6.65
N SER A 104 17.01 -20.44 7.61
CA SER A 104 16.30 -20.46 8.91
C SER A 104 16.33 -19.17 9.76
N SER A 105 17.13 -18.17 9.38
CA SER A 105 17.23 -16.85 10.02
C SER A 105 16.35 -15.75 9.40
N SER A 106 15.77 -15.95 8.21
CA SER A 106 14.90 -14.97 7.55
C SER A 106 13.43 -15.19 7.94
N SER A 107 12.80 -14.20 8.56
CA SER A 107 11.36 -14.22 8.88
C SER A 107 10.49 -13.75 7.72
N SER A 108 10.87 -14.04 6.47
CA SER A 108 10.15 -13.55 5.29
C SER A 108 9.41 -14.69 4.56
N VAL A 109 8.23 -14.40 4.04
CA VAL A 109 7.39 -15.34 3.30
C VAL A 109 6.92 -14.66 2.01
N ALA A 110 7.18 -15.29 0.87
CA ALA A 110 6.55 -14.96 -0.39
C ALA A 110 5.10 -15.42 -0.34
N VAL A 111 4.16 -14.52 -0.66
CA VAL A 111 2.73 -14.78 -0.67
C VAL A 111 2.19 -14.38 -2.04
N ALA A 112 1.31 -15.20 -2.61
CA ALA A 112 0.70 -14.91 -3.90
C ALA A 112 -0.02 -13.55 -3.85
N ALA A 113 0.33 -12.64 -4.77
CA ALA A 113 -0.22 -11.29 -4.79
C ALA A 113 -1.76 -11.26 -4.87
N GLU A 114 -2.36 -12.23 -5.56
CA GLU A 114 -3.81 -12.38 -5.66
C GLU A 114 -4.51 -12.53 -4.30
N LEU A 115 -3.86 -13.13 -3.30
CA LEU A 115 -4.43 -13.27 -1.95
C LEU A 115 -4.69 -11.91 -1.28
N ALA A 116 -3.95 -10.89 -1.72
CA ALA A 116 -4.08 -9.53 -1.27
C ALA A 116 -4.99 -8.70 -2.18
N SER A 117 -4.86 -8.87 -3.51
CA SER A 117 -5.47 -7.99 -4.51
C SER A 117 -6.78 -8.47 -5.15
N ALA A 118 -7.16 -9.72 -4.94
CA ALA A 118 -8.43 -10.29 -5.39
C ALA A 118 -9.28 -10.73 -4.18
N PRO A 119 -10.38 -10.03 -3.85
CA PRO A 119 -11.23 -10.35 -2.70
C PRO A 119 -11.72 -11.81 -2.66
N GLU A 120 -12.00 -12.39 -3.82
CA GLU A 120 -12.42 -13.78 -4.02
C GLU A 120 -11.29 -14.79 -3.77
N ALA A 121 -10.03 -14.39 -3.94
CA ALA A 121 -8.88 -15.27 -3.76
C ALA A 121 -8.45 -15.40 -2.30
N ARG A 122 -9.15 -14.81 -1.33
CA ARG A 122 -8.72 -14.81 0.09
C ARG A 122 -8.62 -16.21 0.69
N ALA A 123 -7.57 -16.42 1.49
CA ALA A 123 -7.36 -17.63 2.28
C ALA A 123 -7.49 -17.35 3.78
N LEU A 124 -8.04 -18.31 4.52
CA LEU A 124 -8.23 -18.24 5.96
C LEU A 124 -7.39 -19.30 6.67
N VAL A 125 -7.07 -19.01 7.92
CA VAL A 125 -6.32 -19.85 8.83
C VAL A 125 -7.17 -20.15 10.06
N ASP A 126 -7.29 -21.44 10.35
CA ASP A 126 -7.86 -21.96 11.59
C ASP A 126 -6.72 -22.62 12.39
N VAL A 127 -6.45 -22.15 13.61
CA VAL A 127 -5.35 -22.65 14.45
C VAL A 127 -5.88 -23.72 15.39
N TYR A 128 -5.15 -24.82 15.49
CA TYR A 128 -5.48 -25.93 16.38
C TYR A 128 -4.30 -26.31 17.27
N SER A 129 -4.60 -26.64 18.52
CA SER A 129 -3.64 -27.11 19.52
C SER A 129 -3.94 -28.56 19.92
N ALA A 130 -2.90 -29.37 20.10
CA ALA A 130 -3.01 -30.75 20.55
C ALA A 130 -3.62 -30.81 21.96
N ALA A 131 -4.52 -31.77 22.19
CA ALA A 131 -5.12 -31.96 23.52
C ALA A 131 -4.05 -32.35 24.57
N PRO A 132 -4.18 -31.89 25.82
CA PRO A 132 -3.28 -32.30 26.91
C PRO A 132 -3.23 -33.83 27.00
N GLY A 133 -2.02 -34.40 27.00
CA GLY A 133 -1.82 -35.86 27.03
C GLY A 133 -1.79 -36.56 25.66
N GLY A 134 -1.95 -35.85 24.53
CA GLY A 134 -1.65 -36.37 23.18
C GLY A 134 -2.60 -37.43 22.59
N GLU A 135 -3.53 -37.96 23.40
CA GLU A 135 -4.50 -38.98 22.98
C GLU A 135 -5.82 -38.39 22.44
N GLY A 136 -6.14 -37.13 22.77
CA GLY A 136 -7.44 -36.50 22.47
C GLY A 136 -7.55 -35.74 21.13
N GLY A 137 -6.60 -35.91 20.21
CA GLY A 137 -6.58 -35.16 18.94
C GLY A 137 -6.22 -33.69 19.11
N TYR A 138 -6.77 -32.83 18.25
CA TYR A 138 -6.50 -31.38 18.23
C TYR A 138 -7.80 -30.59 18.45
N ARG A 139 -7.72 -29.48 19.19
CA ARG A 139 -8.84 -28.57 19.48
C ARG A 139 -8.62 -27.21 18.84
N LEU A 140 -9.71 -26.61 18.35
CA LEU A 140 -9.70 -25.29 17.74
C LEU A 140 -9.30 -24.22 18.76
N GLU A 141 -8.36 -23.38 18.40
CA GLU A 141 -7.82 -22.26 19.20
C GLU A 141 -8.27 -20.91 18.62
N SER A 142 -8.19 -20.75 17.30
CA SER A 142 -8.69 -19.58 16.58
C SER A 142 -9.26 -19.97 15.23
N VAL A 143 -10.20 -19.17 14.73
CA VAL A 143 -10.98 -19.46 13.53
C VAL A 143 -10.95 -18.29 12.56
N ALA A 144 -10.97 -18.61 11.27
CA ALA A 144 -11.20 -17.69 10.16
C ALA A 144 -10.32 -16.43 10.19
N THR A 145 -9.05 -16.57 10.57
CA THR A 145 -8.11 -15.45 10.48
C THR A 145 -7.60 -15.33 9.05
N ASP A 146 -7.61 -14.13 8.47
CA ASP A 146 -7.01 -13.89 7.15
C ASP A 146 -5.54 -14.36 7.12
N LEU A 147 -5.15 -15.14 6.10
CA LEU A 147 -3.82 -15.75 6.04
C LEU A 147 -2.69 -14.73 6.14
N ILE A 148 -2.82 -13.57 5.48
CA ILE A 148 -1.77 -12.55 5.50
C ILE A 148 -1.69 -11.91 6.88
N SER A 149 -2.84 -11.56 7.47
CA SER A 149 -2.91 -11.05 8.85
C SER A 149 -2.35 -12.06 9.85
N TRP A 150 -2.63 -13.35 9.66
CA TRP A 150 -2.12 -14.42 10.49
C TRP A 150 -0.60 -14.53 10.39
N LEU A 151 -0.02 -14.58 9.17
CA LEU A 151 1.43 -14.63 8.95
C LEU A 151 2.15 -13.47 9.67
N ARG A 152 1.58 -12.28 9.62
CA ARG A 152 2.13 -11.10 10.32
C ARG A 152 2.04 -11.22 11.84
N SER A 153 0.95 -11.78 12.38
CA SER A 153 0.85 -12.08 13.81
C SER A 153 1.92 -13.09 14.25
N GLN A 154 2.38 -13.95 13.34
CA GLN A 154 3.52 -14.85 13.51
C GLN A 154 4.89 -14.19 13.26
N ARG A 155 4.94 -12.84 13.23
CA ARG A 155 6.14 -12.02 12.99
C ARG A 155 6.82 -12.31 11.64
N GLN A 156 6.06 -12.80 10.65
CA GLN A 156 6.55 -12.98 9.28
C GLN A 156 6.40 -11.67 8.48
N ARG A 157 7.45 -11.30 7.75
CA ARG A 157 7.44 -10.27 6.72
C ARG A 157 6.83 -10.87 5.46
N VAL A 158 5.74 -10.28 4.98
CA VAL A 158 5.02 -10.75 3.80
C VAL A 158 5.54 -10.00 2.58
N ALA A 159 6.07 -10.74 1.61
CA ALA A 159 6.42 -10.23 0.29
C ALA A 159 5.38 -10.72 -0.72
N LEU A 160 4.59 -9.80 -1.29
CA LEU A 160 3.67 -10.16 -2.37
C LEU A 160 4.45 -10.46 -3.63
N VAL A 161 4.17 -11.61 -4.25
CA VAL A 161 4.83 -12.03 -5.49
C VAL A 161 3.80 -12.51 -6.51
N PRO A 162 4.02 -12.25 -7.81
CA PRO A 162 3.13 -12.74 -8.86
C PRO A 162 3.23 -14.25 -9.06
N ASP A 163 4.39 -14.85 -8.76
CA ASP A 163 4.61 -16.29 -8.82
C ASP A 163 5.40 -16.77 -7.59
N VAL A 164 4.70 -17.46 -6.69
CA VAL A 164 5.26 -18.06 -5.48
C VAL A 164 6.27 -19.18 -5.80
N GLY A 165 6.07 -19.91 -6.91
CA GLY A 165 6.97 -20.98 -7.34
C GLY A 165 8.31 -20.43 -7.81
N ALA A 166 8.30 -19.32 -8.52
CA ALA A 166 9.51 -18.61 -8.97
C ALA A 166 10.21 -17.85 -7.85
N ALA A 167 9.49 -17.49 -6.77
CA ALA A 167 10.05 -16.80 -5.61
C ALA A 167 11.14 -17.66 -4.94
N GLY A 168 12.40 -17.37 -5.24
CA GLY A 168 13.59 -18.07 -4.74
C GLY A 168 14.40 -18.86 -5.78
N LEU A 169 13.97 -18.95 -7.05
CA LEU A 169 14.70 -19.67 -8.12
C LEU A 169 15.53 -18.75 -9.04
N ALA A 170 15.35 -17.44 -8.96
CA ALA A 170 16.15 -16.47 -9.68
C ALA A 170 16.37 -15.23 -8.81
N ALA A 171 17.55 -14.61 -8.94
CA ALA A 171 17.84 -13.27 -8.45
C ALA A 171 17.04 -12.19 -9.24
N ALA A 172 15.73 -12.38 -9.39
CA ALA A 172 14.83 -11.47 -10.09
C ALA A 172 14.12 -10.60 -9.05
N THR A 173 14.50 -9.32 -9.09
CA THR A 173 14.08 -8.23 -8.21
C THR A 173 14.35 -8.50 -6.73
N PRO A 174 15.63 -8.48 -6.30
CA PRO A 174 15.89 -8.44 -4.89
C PRO A 174 15.33 -7.10 -4.39
N VAL A 175 14.21 -7.14 -3.67
CA VAL A 175 13.85 -6.06 -2.73
C VAL A 175 14.90 -6.15 -1.63
N VAL A 176 16.15 -5.75 -1.92
CA VAL A 176 17.30 -5.84 -1.01
C VAL A 176 16.95 -5.14 0.31
N GLY A 177 16.12 -4.09 0.26
CA GLY A 177 15.65 -3.35 1.43
C GLY A 177 14.75 -4.14 2.39
N ALA A 178 13.91 -5.07 1.90
CA ALA A 178 13.02 -5.85 2.77
C ALA A 178 13.78 -6.79 3.71
N SER A 179 14.97 -7.26 3.29
CA SER A 179 15.88 -8.04 4.14
C SER A 179 16.48 -7.21 5.29
N LYS A 180 16.67 -5.89 5.09
CA LYS A 180 17.30 -4.96 6.05
C LYS A 180 16.30 -4.24 6.96
N GLY A 181 15.00 -4.45 6.81
CA GLY A 181 13.97 -3.78 7.61
C GLY A 181 13.66 -2.34 7.16
N VAL A 182 14.08 -1.97 5.95
CA VAL A 182 13.76 -0.68 5.32
C VAL A 182 12.41 -0.80 4.62
N ARG A 183 11.53 0.18 4.83
CA ARG A 183 10.20 0.24 4.21
C ARG A 183 10.18 1.29 3.10
N GLN A 184 9.44 1.00 2.03
CA GLN A 184 9.21 1.97 0.96
C GLN A 184 8.09 2.94 1.32
N SER A 185 7.06 2.45 2.00
CA SER A 185 5.83 3.15 2.33
C SER A 185 5.52 3.10 3.82
N SER A 186 4.59 3.95 4.29
CA SER A 186 4.10 3.95 5.67
C SER A 186 2.60 3.67 5.75
N ASN A 187 2.15 3.13 6.88
CA ASN A 187 0.72 3.04 7.26
C ASN A 187 0.23 4.35 7.90
N GLU A 188 1.10 5.33 8.12
CA GLU A 188 0.77 6.56 8.80
C GLU A 188 1.08 7.79 7.94
N VAL A 189 0.12 8.70 7.88
CA VAL A 189 0.20 9.95 7.11
C VAL A 189 -0.34 11.14 7.90
N LEU A 190 0.14 12.33 7.55
CA LEU A 190 -0.44 13.60 7.93
C LEU A 190 -1.30 14.14 6.79
N MET A 191 -2.48 14.63 7.15
CA MET A 191 -3.41 15.32 6.25
C MET A 191 -3.83 16.65 6.87
N VAL A 192 -4.14 17.64 6.03
CA VAL A 192 -4.72 18.92 6.48
C VAL A 192 -6.03 19.14 5.74
N ALA A 193 -7.13 19.15 6.49
CA ALA A 193 -8.46 19.37 5.94
C ALA A 193 -8.55 20.74 5.22
N PRO A 194 -9.15 20.80 4.02
CA PRO A 194 -9.25 22.01 3.22
C PRO A 194 -10.32 23.01 3.72
N THR A 195 -10.36 23.29 5.03
CA THR A 195 -11.40 24.08 5.73
C THR A 195 -11.41 25.58 5.39
N ALA A 196 -10.32 26.12 4.84
CA ALA A 196 -10.24 27.48 4.30
C ALA A 196 -9.70 27.50 2.85
N PHE A 197 -10.10 26.49 2.06
CA PHE A 197 -9.65 26.31 0.68
C PHE A 197 -10.20 27.34 -0.31
N GLY A 198 -9.37 27.68 -1.29
CA GLY A 198 -9.74 28.45 -2.48
C GLY A 198 -8.54 28.65 -3.40
N PHE A 199 -8.72 29.43 -4.47
CA PHE A 199 -7.66 29.62 -5.45
C PHE A 199 -6.46 30.40 -4.88
N ASN A 200 -5.25 29.85 -5.04
CA ASN A 200 -4.00 30.48 -4.61
C ASN A 200 -3.31 31.23 -5.76
N GLU A 201 -3.52 32.55 -5.83
CA GLU A 201 -2.93 33.40 -6.88
C GLU A 201 -1.39 33.38 -6.89
N GLN A 202 -0.73 33.18 -5.74
CA GLN A 202 0.74 33.14 -5.68
C GLN A 202 1.30 31.83 -6.26
N ALA A 203 0.64 30.70 -6.00
CA ALA A 203 1.10 29.38 -6.45
C ALA A 203 0.65 29.05 -7.89
N ALA A 204 -0.41 29.69 -8.38
CA ALA A 204 -0.90 29.50 -9.74
C ALA A 204 0.04 30.06 -10.83
N GLN A 205 0.99 30.93 -10.47
CA GLN A 205 1.95 31.52 -11.42
C GLN A 205 2.85 30.46 -12.07
N ASP A 206 3.13 29.37 -11.35
CA ASP A 206 4.04 28.29 -11.74
C ASP A 206 3.42 26.89 -11.57
N ASN A 207 2.09 26.79 -11.44
CA ASN A 207 1.36 25.51 -11.46
C ASN A 207 0.33 25.48 -12.61
N SER A 208 0.68 24.83 -13.72
CA SER A 208 -0.18 24.74 -14.91
C SER A 208 -1.44 23.88 -14.71
N PHE A 209 -1.55 23.14 -13.61
CA PHE A 209 -2.71 22.30 -13.28
C PHE A 209 -3.77 23.06 -12.47
N MET A 210 -3.49 24.29 -12.03
CA MET A 210 -4.48 25.12 -11.31
C MET A 210 -5.37 25.87 -12.30
N HIS A 211 -6.68 25.67 -12.19
CA HIS A 211 -7.67 26.45 -12.94
C HIS A 211 -8.32 27.51 -12.04
N ALA A 212 -8.52 28.71 -12.59
CA ALA A 212 -9.11 29.84 -11.87
C ALA A 212 -10.46 29.47 -11.25
N ALA A 213 -10.66 29.86 -10.00
CA ALA A 213 -11.88 29.61 -9.23
C ALA A 213 -12.13 30.75 -8.22
N ALA A 214 -13.24 30.65 -7.47
CA ALA A 214 -13.57 31.63 -6.43
C ALA A 214 -12.52 31.67 -5.30
N LYS A 215 -12.25 32.86 -4.77
CA LYS A 215 -11.39 33.07 -3.59
C LYS A 215 -12.03 32.48 -2.33
N PRO A 216 -11.23 32.08 -1.31
CA PRO A 216 -11.77 31.72 0.01
C PRO A 216 -12.60 32.88 0.59
N GLY A 217 -13.65 32.58 1.35
CA GLY A 217 -14.50 33.58 2.00
C GLY A 217 -15.19 33.04 3.25
N GLU A 218 -15.68 33.93 4.11
CA GLU A 218 -16.40 33.57 5.35
C GLU A 218 -17.63 32.69 5.06
N GLY A 219 -17.85 31.66 5.88
CA GLY A 219 -18.96 30.70 5.73
C GLY A 219 -18.70 29.52 4.78
N GLY A 220 -17.50 29.44 4.19
CA GLY A 220 -17.14 28.43 3.19
C GLY A 220 -17.93 28.66 1.90
N ASN A 221 -17.27 29.08 0.83
CA ASN A 221 -17.97 29.20 -0.45
C ASN A 221 -18.43 27.79 -0.92
N ALA A 222 -19.30 27.72 -1.93
CA ALA A 222 -19.80 26.43 -2.44
C ALA A 222 -18.65 25.48 -2.86
N LEU A 223 -17.54 26.05 -3.34
CA LEU A 223 -16.31 25.36 -3.69
C LEU A 223 -15.66 24.70 -2.46
N THR A 224 -15.43 25.43 -1.36
CA THR A 224 -14.84 24.88 -0.12
C THR A 224 -15.67 23.72 0.40
N ARG A 225 -17.01 23.84 0.42
CA ARG A 225 -17.91 22.75 0.84
C ARG A 225 -17.81 21.52 -0.06
N GLN A 226 -17.65 21.71 -1.36
CA GLN A 226 -17.48 20.61 -2.31
C GLN A 226 -16.14 19.89 -2.09
N VAL A 227 -15.05 20.65 -2.00
CA VAL A 227 -13.70 20.12 -1.75
C VAL A 227 -13.62 19.41 -0.40
N LEU A 228 -14.29 19.91 0.64
CA LEU A 228 -14.38 19.22 1.93
C LEU A 228 -15.11 17.86 1.83
N ARG A 229 -16.18 17.75 1.02
CA ARG A 229 -16.85 16.45 0.81
C ARG A 229 -15.95 15.45 0.08
N GLU A 230 -15.25 15.90 -0.95
CA GLU A 230 -14.27 15.09 -1.69
C GLU A 230 -13.15 14.61 -0.76
N PHE A 231 -12.57 15.52 0.02
CA PHE A 231 -11.51 15.22 0.97
C PHE A 231 -11.96 14.29 2.11
N ALA A 232 -13.19 14.46 2.61
CA ALA A 232 -13.78 13.55 3.59
C ALA A 232 -13.97 12.14 3.01
N GLY A 233 -14.32 12.02 1.73
CA GLY A 233 -14.37 10.75 1.02
C GLY A 233 -13.01 10.06 0.92
N LEU A 234 -11.95 10.82 0.57
CA LEU A 234 -10.57 10.32 0.59
C LEU A 234 -10.15 9.87 1.99
N HIS A 235 -10.42 10.67 3.02
CA HIS A 235 -10.13 10.33 4.41
C HIS A 235 -10.85 9.05 4.86
N HIS A 236 -12.12 8.88 4.48
CA HIS A 236 -12.88 7.65 4.77
C HIS A 236 -12.27 6.43 4.07
N ALA A 237 -11.91 6.55 2.79
CA ALA A 237 -11.27 5.48 2.03
C ALA A 237 -9.92 5.07 2.67
N LEU A 238 -9.11 6.04 3.08
CA LEU A 238 -7.83 5.76 3.75
C LEU A 238 -8.03 5.09 5.11
N THR A 239 -8.88 5.65 5.97
CA THR A 239 -8.99 5.21 7.37
C THR A 239 -9.88 3.98 7.54
N GLN A 240 -11.09 4.00 6.97
CA GLN A 240 -12.11 2.98 7.24
C GLN A 240 -12.00 1.79 6.29
N VAL A 241 -11.57 2.02 5.05
CA VAL A 241 -11.44 0.95 4.04
C VAL A 241 -10.03 0.36 4.07
N ALA A 242 -9.00 1.20 3.91
CA ALA A 242 -7.63 0.72 3.87
C ALA A 242 -6.98 0.53 5.26
N GLY A 243 -7.47 1.17 6.33
CA GLY A 243 -6.86 1.08 7.65
C GLY A 243 -5.54 1.86 7.78
N VAL A 244 -5.37 2.91 6.98
CA VAL A 244 -4.27 3.89 7.10
C VAL A 244 -4.53 4.78 8.31
N LYS A 245 -3.51 5.02 9.13
CA LYS A 245 -3.54 5.99 10.23
C LYS A 245 -3.39 7.40 9.68
N VAL A 246 -4.34 8.27 9.97
CA VAL A 246 -4.33 9.65 9.50
C VAL A 246 -4.27 10.61 10.68
N ASN A 247 -3.20 11.40 10.75
CA ASN A 247 -3.07 12.56 11.61
C ASN A 247 -3.73 13.76 10.90
N LEU A 248 -5.02 13.99 11.16
CA LEU A 248 -5.79 15.02 10.50
C LEU A 248 -5.73 16.35 11.27
N PHE A 249 -5.18 17.37 10.62
CA PHE A 249 -5.21 18.76 11.07
C PHE A 249 -6.20 19.56 10.23
N GLU A 250 -6.54 20.77 10.67
CA GLU A 250 -7.41 21.70 9.95
C GLU A 250 -6.70 23.04 9.80
N HIS A 251 -7.11 23.87 8.83
CA HIS A 251 -6.61 25.23 8.67
C HIS A 251 -7.75 26.25 8.54
N ASN A 252 -7.58 27.44 9.10
CA ASN A 252 -8.59 28.50 9.02
C ASN A 252 -8.12 29.64 8.11
N LEU A 253 -9.04 30.58 7.84
CA LEU A 253 -8.77 31.75 7.00
C LEU A 253 -7.64 32.64 7.55
N ALA A 254 -7.51 32.74 8.87
CA ALA A 254 -6.48 33.57 9.51
C ALA A 254 -5.05 33.06 9.27
N HIS A 255 -4.88 31.77 8.91
CA HIS A 255 -3.58 31.27 8.47
C HIS A 255 -3.13 31.82 7.11
N GLY A 256 -4.07 32.24 6.25
CA GLY A 256 -3.74 32.75 4.90
C GLY A 256 -3.11 31.71 3.96
N THR A 257 -3.36 30.42 4.20
CA THR A 257 -2.70 29.29 3.53
C THR A 257 -3.69 28.38 2.76
N PRO A 258 -4.25 28.84 1.63
CA PRO A 258 -5.30 28.09 0.90
C PRO A 258 -4.86 26.71 0.37
N ASP A 259 -3.55 26.51 0.18
CA ASP A 259 -2.94 25.24 -0.28
C ASP A 259 -2.46 24.34 0.87
N ALA A 260 -2.77 24.66 2.13
CA ALA A 260 -2.30 23.90 3.29
C ALA A 260 -2.71 22.41 3.27
N CYS A 261 -3.74 22.07 2.48
CA CYS A 261 -4.15 20.70 2.21
C CYS A 261 -3.12 19.85 1.45
N PHE A 262 -1.98 20.42 1.04
CA PHE A 262 -0.86 19.73 0.41
C PHE A 262 0.40 19.67 1.32
N PRO A 263 0.34 18.95 2.46
CA PRO A 263 1.40 18.98 3.48
C PRO A 263 2.74 18.40 3.02
N ASN A 264 2.75 17.53 2.01
CA ASN A 264 3.96 16.84 1.54
C ASN A 264 4.99 17.75 0.86
N ASN A 265 4.67 19.03 0.67
CA ASN A 265 5.53 19.98 -0.02
C ASN A 265 6.57 20.62 0.89
N TRP A 266 6.38 20.63 2.22
CA TRP A 266 7.25 21.36 3.14
C TRP A 266 8.07 20.47 4.08
N PHE A 267 7.78 19.16 4.16
CA PHE A 267 8.60 18.22 4.93
C PHE A 267 8.59 16.79 4.39
N SER A 268 9.52 16.00 4.87
CA SER A 268 9.48 14.53 4.83
C SER A 268 10.10 13.93 6.08
N THR A 269 9.69 12.71 6.40
CA THR A 269 10.21 11.93 7.52
C THR A 269 11.09 10.77 7.01
N HIS A 270 12.14 10.48 7.77
CA HIS A 270 13.15 9.48 7.42
C HIS A 270 13.53 8.68 8.68
N PRO A 271 13.13 7.41 8.81
CA PRO A 271 13.47 6.59 9.97
C PRO A 271 14.91 6.11 9.88
N ARG A 272 15.48 5.71 11.02
CA ARG A 272 16.80 5.06 11.08
C ARG A 272 16.85 3.83 10.17
N GLY A 273 17.93 3.70 9.42
CA GLY A 273 18.19 2.59 8.50
C GLY A 273 17.65 2.79 7.09
N GLU A 274 16.89 3.86 6.82
CA GLU A 274 16.48 4.25 5.47
C GLU A 274 17.70 4.45 4.52
N ALA A 275 17.45 4.51 3.22
CA ALA A 275 18.46 4.65 2.16
C ALA A 275 19.40 3.45 2.11
N ALA A 276 18.83 2.25 2.31
CA ALA A 276 19.55 0.99 2.47
C ALA A 276 20.64 1.03 3.57
N GLY A 277 20.41 1.78 4.65
CA GLY A 277 21.27 1.94 5.80
C GLY A 277 22.02 3.29 5.87
N GLY A 278 21.73 4.23 4.96
CA GLY A 278 22.37 5.55 4.91
C GLY A 278 21.88 6.53 5.98
N VAL A 279 20.61 6.42 6.40
CA VAL A 279 20.04 7.30 7.44
C VAL A 279 20.39 6.75 8.83
N ALA A 280 21.35 7.40 9.51
CA ALA A 280 21.86 6.96 10.81
C ALA A 280 20.88 7.20 11.97
N GLU A 281 20.15 8.32 11.93
CA GLU A 281 19.23 8.74 12.99
C GLU A 281 17.87 9.14 12.38
N PRO A 282 16.75 8.93 13.10
CA PRO A 282 15.45 9.41 12.64
C PRO A 282 15.50 10.92 12.39
N THR A 283 15.19 11.33 11.16
CA THR A 283 15.38 12.69 10.68
C THR A 283 14.08 13.23 10.08
N LEU A 284 13.67 14.40 10.54
CA LEU A 284 12.63 15.20 9.90
C LEU A 284 13.29 16.30 9.08
N VAL A 285 13.05 16.31 7.77
CA VAL A 285 13.64 17.28 6.84
C VAL A 285 12.62 18.35 6.50
N TYR A 286 13.00 19.62 6.58
CA TYR A 286 12.20 20.73 6.06
C TYR A 286 12.67 21.23 4.71
N TYR A 287 11.70 21.41 3.81
CA TYR A 287 11.92 21.93 2.48
C TYR A 287 11.65 23.45 2.42
N PRO A 288 12.53 24.23 1.77
CA PRO A 288 12.31 25.65 1.57
C PRO A 288 11.09 25.87 0.67
N MET A 289 10.32 26.91 0.98
CA MET A 289 9.09 27.25 0.27
C MET A 289 9.23 28.55 -0.52
N LYS A 290 8.87 28.54 -1.81
CA LYS A 290 8.99 29.70 -2.73
C LYS A 290 8.06 30.85 -2.32
N CYS A 291 6.77 30.56 -2.18
CA CYS A 291 5.75 31.57 -1.88
C CYS A 291 5.64 31.77 -0.36
N PRO A 292 5.53 33.03 0.14
CA PRO A 292 5.38 33.31 1.56
C PRO A 292 4.17 32.62 2.22
N ASN A 293 3.02 32.57 1.52
CA ASN A 293 1.83 31.89 2.05
C ASN A 293 2.05 30.37 2.15
N ARG A 294 2.73 29.77 1.18
CA ARG A 294 3.14 28.36 1.22
C ARG A 294 4.16 28.09 2.35
N ALA A 295 5.04 29.05 2.65
CA ALA A 295 5.99 28.94 3.76
C ALA A 295 5.30 28.94 5.13
N ALA A 296 4.20 29.68 5.27
CA ALA A 296 3.37 29.74 6.48
C ALA A 296 2.57 28.45 6.75
N GLU A 297 2.53 27.49 5.82
CA GLU A 297 1.88 26.18 6.02
C GLU A 297 2.59 25.34 7.09
N ARG A 298 3.90 25.58 7.27
CA ARG A 298 4.70 24.97 8.32
C ARG A 298 4.34 25.60 9.65
N ARG A 299 3.39 24.99 10.35
CA ARG A 299 2.88 25.49 11.63
C ARG A 299 3.50 24.78 12.82
N GLU A 300 3.71 25.53 13.89
CA GLU A 300 4.32 25.03 15.12
C GLU A 300 3.45 23.97 15.83
N ASP A 301 2.12 24.10 15.76
CA ASP A 301 1.21 23.13 16.35
C ASP A 301 1.29 21.77 15.65
N ILE A 302 1.41 21.75 14.32
CA ILE A 302 1.66 20.52 13.56
C ILE A 302 2.99 19.89 14.00
N ILE A 303 4.04 20.69 14.06
CA ILE A 303 5.39 20.19 14.39
C ILE A 303 5.42 19.56 15.78
N LYS A 304 4.83 20.25 16.77
CA LYS A 304 4.80 19.78 18.16
C LYS A 304 3.99 18.50 18.31
N ASN A 305 2.80 18.44 17.70
CA ASN A 305 1.90 17.32 17.91
C ASN A 305 2.24 16.09 17.05
N ALA A 306 2.78 16.26 15.85
CA ALA A 306 3.05 15.15 14.94
C ALA A 306 4.46 14.55 15.08
N PHE A 307 5.46 15.31 15.54
CA PHE A 307 6.87 14.88 15.41
C PHE A 307 7.69 14.87 16.70
N GLN A 308 7.32 15.63 17.75
CA GLN A 308 8.19 15.80 18.93
C GLN A 308 8.57 14.49 19.64
N THR A 309 7.74 13.45 19.58
CA THR A 309 8.00 12.15 20.20
C THR A 309 8.75 11.18 19.30
N HIS A 310 8.78 11.42 17.98
CA HIS A 310 9.26 10.46 16.98
C HIS A 310 10.55 10.90 16.28
N TYR A 311 10.82 12.20 16.20
CA TYR A 311 11.93 12.79 15.44
C TYR A 311 12.71 13.78 16.31
N PRO A 312 13.68 13.31 17.12
CA PRO A 312 14.45 14.18 18.01
C PRO A 312 15.41 15.10 17.24
N THR A 313 15.73 14.78 15.99
CA THR A 313 16.56 15.60 15.11
C THR A 313 15.72 16.18 13.96
N LEU A 314 15.67 17.50 13.94
CA LEU A 314 15.01 18.32 12.92
C LEU A 314 16.09 18.88 11.98
N ASP A 315 16.24 18.31 10.79
CA ASP A 315 17.17 18.85 9.79
C ASP A 315 16.51 19.97 8.99
N THR A 316 17.12 21.14 9.05
CA THR A 316 16.67 22.33 8.34
C THR A 316 17.60 22.62 7.18
N LEU A 317 17.39 21.93 6.06
CA LEU A 317 17.96 22.37 4.78
C LEU A 317 17.50 23.80 4.41
N GLY A 318 16.43 24.29 5.04
CA GLY A 318 15.81 25.60 4.83
C GLY A 318 16.26 26.77 5.73
N HIS A 319 17.30 26.65 6.59
CA HIS A 319 17.79 27.80 7.40
C HIS A 319 19.02 28.52 6.83
N SER A 320 19.49 28.15 5.64
CA SER A 320 20.54 28.95 5.00
C SER A 320 19.91 30.20 4.38
N ALA A 321 19.86 31.29 5.17
CA ALA A 321 19.57 32.65 4.73
C ALA A 321 20.51 33.15 3.61
N VAL A 322 21.46 32.32 3.16
CA VAL A 322 22.51 32.63 2.20
C VAL A 322 22.08 32.38 0.74
N ARG A 323 21.00 31.62 0.47
CA ARG A 323 20.59 31.31 -0.92
C ARG A 323 19.06 31.26 -1.12
N PRO A 324 18.36 32.42 -1.15
CA PRO A 324 16.91 32.49 -1.37
C PRO A 324 16.42 31.99 -2.76
N GLN A 325 17.31 31.44 -3.60
CA GLN A 325 17.05 31.05 -4.99
C GLN A 325 17.07 29.53 -5.23
N ARG A 326 17.45 28.70 -4.24
CA ARG A 326 17.52 27.23 -4.39
C ARG A 326 16.36 26.57 -3.65
N ILE A 327 15.45 25.95 -4.40
CA ILE A 327 14.30 25.21 -3.86
C ILE A 327 14.53 23.73 -4.16
N LEU A 328 14.31 22.88 -3.17
CA LEU A 328 14.20 21.44 -3.36
C LEU A 328 12.89 21.04 -2.73
N ARG A 329 11.92 20.74 -3.58
CA ARG A 329 10.69 20.07 -3.19
C ARG A 329 10.62 18.78 -4.00
N VAL A 330 9.64 17.94 -3.69
CA VAL A 330 9.12 16.95 -4.67
C VAL A 330 10.12 15.91 -5.18
N LEU A 331 11.05 15.50 -4.33
CA LEU A 331 11.78 14.26 -4.54
C LEU A 331 10.79 13.10 -4.60
N VAL A 332 11.07 12.16 -5.51
CA VAL A 332 10.44 10.84 -5.51
C VAL A 332 11.53 9.87 -5.08
N ILE A 333 11.30 9.20 -3.95
CA ILE A 333 12.36 8.53 -3.20
C ILE A 333 12.13 7.02 -3.24
N ASP A 334 13.11 6.30 -3.74
CA ASP A 334 13.21 4.84 -3.65
C ASP A 334 14.03 4.49 -2.41
N ARG A 335 13.33 4.40 -1.28
CA ARG A 335 13.91 4.28 0.07
C ARG A 335 14.61 2.94 0.26
N ILE A 336 14.02 1.88 -0.28
CA ILE A 336 14.52 0.50 -0.15
C ILE A 336 15.80 0.27 -0.95
N ASN A 337 15.95 0.91 -2.11
CA ASN A 337 17.15 0.75 -2.95
C ASN A 337 18.16 1.88 -2.75
N GLY A 338 17.74 2.99 -2.14
CA GLY A 338 18.59 4.15 -1.87
C GLY A 338 18.83 5.01 -3.11
N VAL A 339 17.79 5.20 -3.94
CA VAL A 339 17.84 6.03 -5.15
C VAL A 339 16.86 7.20 -5.01
N VAL A 340 17.30 8.39 -5.41
CA VAL A 340 16.49 9.60 -5.41
C VAL A 340 16.22 10.02 -6.85
N TYR A 341 14.97 10.29 -7.19
CA TYR A 341 14.56 10.79 -8.50
C TYR A 341 14.10 12.24 -8.38
N VAL A 342 14.58 13.09 -9.30
CA VAL A 342 14.22 14.51 -9.34
C VAL A 342 14.11 15.02 -10.76
N ASP A 343 12.99 15.68 -11.04
CA ASP A 343 12.81 16.50 -12.23
C ASP A 343 13.33 17.91 -11.95
N ILE A 344 14.34 18.34 -12.70
CA ILE A 344 14.98 19.64 -12.52
C ILE A 344 14.09 20.72 -13.14
N SER A 345 13.55 21.57 -12.26
CA SER A 345 12.59 22.62 -12.61
C SER A 345 12.89 23.91 -11.83
N GLU A 346 12.06 24.93 -11.99
CA GLU A 346 12.12 26.15 -11.17
C GLU A 346 11.87 25.88 -9.66
N ARG A 347 11.38 24.69 -9.30
CA ARG A 347 11.12 24.26 -7.93
C ARG A 347 12.07 23.15 -7.44
N ALA A 348 13.07 22.79 -8.25
CA ALA A 348 14.04 21.74 -7.91
C ALA A 348 15.43 22.06 -8.48
N ASP A 349 16.33 22.55 -7.62
CA ASP A 349 17.73 22.81 -7.94
C ASP A 349 18.58 21.53 -7.89
N ARG A 350 19.34 21.26 -8.96
CA ARG A 350 20.16 20.05 -9.08
C ARG A 350 21.21 19.95 -7.97
N SER A 351 21.92 21.04 -7.70
CA SER A 351 22.99 21.02 -6.71
C SER A 351 22.46 20.81 -5.28
N LEU A 352 21.23 21.28 -5.00
CA LEU A 352 20.59 21.06 -3.70
C LEU A 352 20.08 19.63 -3.57
N ALA A 353 19.61 19.02 -4.66
CA ALA A 353 19.27 17.60 -4.70
C ALA A 353 20.49 16.71 -4.47
N GLU A 354 21.66 17.07 -5.04
CA GLU A 354 22.93 16.36 -4.81
C GLU A 354 23.36 16.45 -3.33
N GLU A 355 23.30 17.66 -2.75
CA GLU A 355 23.59 17.91 -1.34
C GLU A 355 22.65 17.11 -0.42
N TRP A 356 21.35 17.11 -0.71
CA TRP A 356 20.34 16.33 0.02
C TRP A 356 20.64 14.84 -0.04
N THR A 357 20.90 14.31 -1.25
CA THR A 357 21.16 12.89 -1.48
C THR A 357 22.37 12.42 -0.68
N GLN A 358 23.45 13.21 -0.70
CA GLN A 358 24.66 12.90 0.05
C GLN A 358 24.43 12.96 1.56
N ARG A 359 23.77 14.01 2.06
CA ARG A 359 23.53 14.19 3.51
C ARG A 359 22.63 13.10 4.09
N MET A 360 21.62 12.67 3.34
CA MET A 360 20.68 11.63 3.75
C MET A 360 21.23 10.21 3.54
N GLY A 361 22.45 10.07 2.99
CA GLY A 361 23.09 8.77 2.78
C GLY A 361 22.50 7.94 1.64
N TYR A 362 21.80 8.58 0.70
CA TYR A 362 21.32 7.93 -0.52
C TYR A 362 22.48 7.65 -1.49
N LYS A 363 22.39 6.53 -2.21
CA LYS A 363 23.49 6.02 -3.05
C LYS A 363 23.55 6.68 -4.42
N GLU A 364 22.41 7.11 -4.93
CA GLU A 364 22.28 7.56 -6.30
C GLU A 364 21.22 8.66 -6.41
N LEU A 365 21.53 9.67 -7.22
CA LEU A 365 20.60 10.70 -7.66
C LEU A 365 20.40 10.58 -9.17
N VAL A 366 19.16 10.34 -9.58
CA VAL A 366 18.72 10.35 -10.98
C VAL A 366 18.03 11.68 -11.23
N ALA A 367 18.75 12.60 -11.86
CA ALA A 367 18.25 13.93 -12.23
C ALA A 367 17.98 13.99 -13.73
N PHE A 368 16.83 14.54 -14.12
CA PHE A 368 16.40 14.69 -15.51
C PHE A 368 15.56 15.95 -15.68
N ARG A 369 15.16 16.29 -16.91
CA ARG A 369 14.20 17.35 -17.22
C ARG A 369 13.02 16.80 -17.99
N SER A 370 11.81 17.27 -17.66
CA SER A 370 10.62 16.84 -18.37
C SER A 370 9.65 17.97 -18.74
N THR A 371 8.80 17.71 -19.73
CA THR A 371 7.79 18.65 -20.23
C THR A 371 6.38 18.06 -20.22
N ASP A 372 5.38 18.89 -19.93
CA ASP A 372 3.96 18.52 -20.00
C ASP A 372 3.44 18.47 -21.45
N LEU A 373 2.16 18.11 -21.60
CA LEU A 373 1.48 18.00 -22.91
C LEU A 373 1.42 19.34 -23.66
N ARG A 374 1.66 20.46 -22.96
CA ARG A 374 1.69 21.83 -23.51
C ARG A 374 3.12 22.31 -23.77
N GLY A 375 4.12 21.44 -23.63
CA GLY A 375 5.54 21.76 -23.82
C GLY A 375 6.15 22.61 -22.70
N LYS A 376 5.48 22.77 -21.56
CA LYS A 376 6.01 23.50 -20.41
C LYS A 376 6.79 22.57 -19.49
N SER A 377 7.80 23.07 -18.80
CA SER A 377 8.53 22.30 -17.78
C SER A 377 7.55 21.73 -16.76
N VAL A 378 7.66 20.44 -16.46
CA VAL A 378 6.93 19.86 -15.33
C VAL A 378 7.52 20.45 -14.05
N TYR A 379 6.64 20.94 -13.18
CA TYR A 379 7.05 21.68 -11.99
C TYR A 379 7.40 20.75 -10.83
N HIS A 380 6.76 19.57 -10.75
CA HIS A 380 7.03 18.58 -9.73
C HIS A 380 7.21 17.15 -10.27
N THR A 381 8.31 16.49 -9.87
CA THR A 381 8.62 15.08 -10.19
C THR A 381 7.44 14.14 -9.94
N ASN A 382 6.70 14.41 -8.87
CA ASN A 382 5.57 13.60 -8.42
C ASN A 382 4.28 13.72 -9.25
N VAL A 383 4.29 14.53 -10.30
CA VAL A 383 3.21 14.57 -11.31
C VAL A 383 3.49 13.53 -12.38
N MET A 384 4.76 13.29 -12.70
CA MET A 384 5.16 12.40 -13.78
C MET A 384 5.54 10.99 -13.32
N MET A 385 5.83 10.78 -12.03
CA MET A 385 6.23 9.47 -11.54
C MET A 385 5.90 9.18 -10.07
N ALA A 386 5.75 7.89 -9.77
CA ALA A 386 5.59 7.32 -8.44
C ALA A 386 6.45 6.05 -8.29
N ILE A 387 6.93 5.79 -7.08
CA ILE A 387 7.71 4.58 -6.73
C ILE A 387 6.99 3.86 -5.59
N GLY A 388 6.64 2.59 -5.84
CA GLY A 388 6.22 1.63 -4.82
C GLY A 388 7.31 0.59 -4.56
N THR A 389 7.01 -0.42 -3.75
CA THR A 389 8.00 -1.41 -3.28
C THR A 389 8.57 -2.27 -4.42
N GLY A 390 7.75 -2.59 -5.42
CA GLY A 390 8.13 -3.42 -6.57
C GLY A 390 7.73 -2.88 -7.93
N VAL A 391 6.99 -1.76 -7.96
CA VAL A 391 6.45 -1.15 -9.17
C VAL A 391 6.78 0.34 -9.22
N ALA A 392 7.05 0.85 -10.42
CA ALA A 392 7.25 2.27 -10.67
C ALA A 392 6.31 2.75 -11.77
N ILE A 393 5.68 3.91 -11.58
CA ILE A 393 4.85 4.58 -12.59
C ILE A 393 5.70 5.72 -13.14
N VAL A 394 5.81 5.87 -14.46
CA VAL A 394 6.64 6.92 -15.06
C VAL A 394 6.12 7.38 -16.42
N CYS A 395 6.02 8.69 -16.62
CA CYS A 395 5.84 9.26 -17.95
C CYS A 395 7.22 9.41 -18.63
N ALA A 396 7.71 8.36 -19.28
CA ALA A 396 9.04 8.43 -19.90
C ALA A 396 9.09 9.41 -21.08
N GLU A 397 7.96 9.57 -21.79
CA GLU A 397 7.87 10.47 -22.94
C GLU A 397 7.89 11.97 -22.58
N SER A 398 7.66 12.33 -21.32
CA SER A 398 7.86 13.72 -20.87
C SER A 398 9.33 14.12 -20.87
N VAL A 399 10.27 13.17 -20.75
CA VAL A 399 11.71 13.41 -20.76
C VAL A 399 12.22 13.46 -22.20
N GLN A 400 12.44 14.68 -22.71
CA GLN A 400 12.80 14.90 -24.12
C GLN A 400 14.21 14.41 -24.48
N ASP A 401 15.19 14.63 -23.59
CA ASP A 401 16.56 14.19 -23.81
C ASP A 401 16.65 12.65 -23.76
N ALA A 402 17.15 12.06 -24.85
CA ALA A 402 17.19 10.61 -25.00
C ALA A 402 18.13 9.92 -24.00
N LYS A 403 19.22 10.59 -23.57
CA LYS A 403 20.16 10.03 -22.59
C LYS A 403 19.57 10.09 -21.19
N GLU A 404 18.96 11.21 -20.80
CA GLU A 404 18.24 11.34 -19.53
C GLU A 404 17.10 10.31 -19.44
N ARG A 405 16.30 10.16 -20.50
CA ARG A 405 15.21 9.18 -20.58
C ARG A 405 15.72 7.74 -20.46
N GLN A 406 16.79 7.39 -21.17
CA GLN A 406 17.40 6.07 -21.08
C GLN A 406 17.95 5.79 -19.68
N HIS A 407 18.62 6.77 -19.06
CA HIS A 407 19.16 6.63 -17.71
C HIS A 407 18.06 6.44 -16.67
N LEU A 408 16.99 7.24 -16.73
CA LEU A 408 15.81 7.11 -15.87
C LEU A 408 15.20 5.71 -15.97
N LEU A 409 14.88 5.26 -17.18
CA LEU A 409 14.28 3.94 -17.40
C LEU A 409 15.20 2.80 -16.97
N SER A 410 16.50 2.93 -17.22
CA SER A 410 17.48 1.90 -16.83
C SER A 410 17.60 1.80 -15.31
N SER A 411 17.58 2.94 -14.60
CA SER A 411 17.57 2.95 -13.14
C SER A 411 16.33 2.27 -12.57
N LEU A 412 15.14 2.61 -13.07
CA LEU A 412 13.87 2.04 -12.60
C LEU A 412 13.79 0.54 -12.86
N ARG A 413 14.10 0.10 -14.09
CA ARG A 413 14.01 -1.31 -14.51
C ARG A 413 15.01 -2.23 -13.80
N ARG A 414 16.02 -1.68 -13.12
CA ARG A 414 16.95 -2.46 -12.30
C ARG A 414 16.28 -3.07 -11.07
N THR A 415 15.25 -2.41 -10.52
CA THR A 415 14.64 -2.78 -9.24
C THR A 415 13.11 -2.80 -9.25
N HIS A 416 12.46 -2.31 -10.29
CA HIS A 416 11.00 -2.23 -10.38
C HIS A 416 10.48 -2.77 -11.70
N GLU A 417 9.26 -3.31 -11.65
CA GLU A 417 8.44 -3.42 -12.85
C GLU A 417 7.91 -2.02 -13.22
N VAL A 418 8.13 -1.58 -14.46
CA VAL A 418 7.81 -0.21 -14.88
C VAL A 418 6.48 -0.16 -15.62
N VAL A 419 5.58 0.68 -15.12
CA VAL A 419 4.33 1.10 -15.74
C VAL A 419 4.56 2.44 -16.44
N GLU A 420 4.80 2.39 -17.74
CA GLU A 420 4.93 3.61 -18.54
C GLU A 420 3.53 4.21 -18.78
N ILE A 421 3.37 5.50 -18.48
CA ILE A 421 2.15 6.27 -18.73
C ILE A 421 2.39 7.29 -19.85
N SER A 422 1.31 7.64 -20.55
CA SER A 422 1.35 8.72 -21.55
C SER A 422 1.28 10.11 -20.90
N LEU A 423 1.54 11.16 -21.68
CA LEU A 423 1.37 12.56 -21.33
C LEU A 423 -0.09 12.84 -20.97
N ALA A 424 -1.05 12.21 -21.65
CA ALA A 424 -2.47 12.37 -21.34
C ALA A 424 -2.82 11.74 -19.98
N GLN A 425 -2.24 10.59 -19.67
CA GLN A 425 -2.36 9.95 -18.35
C GLN A 425 -1.64 10.77 -17.26
N MET A 426 -0.47 11.34 -17.58
CA MET A 426 0.23 12.27 -16.70
C MET A 426 -0.60 13.53 -16.43
N ASP A 427 -1.27 14.09 -17.43
CA ASP A 427 -2.18 15.23 -17.29
C ASP A 427 -3.42 14.86 -16.44
N SER A 428 -3.82 13.58 -16.46
CA SER A 428 -4.82 12.99 -15.56
C SER A 428 -4.25 12.56 -14.19
N LEU A 429 -3.05 13.05 -13.85
CA LEU A 429 -2.36 12.82 -12.57
C LEU A 429 -2.06 11.35 -12.23
N CYS A 430 -1.90 10.46 -13.23
CA CYS A 430 -1.50 9.06 -13.00
C CYS A 430 -0.16 8.93 -12.27
N GLY A 431 0.79 9.86 -12.46
CA GLY A 431 2.05 9.87 -11.73
C GLY A 431 1.91 10.36 -10.28
N ASN A 432 0.79 11.01 -9.91
CA ASN A 432 0.51 11.49 -8.56
C ASN A 432 -0.12 10.42 -7.66
N ALA A 433 0.32 9.18 -7.84
CA ALA A 433 -0.03 8.05 -6.99
C ALA A 433 1.00 7.88 -5.86
N LEU A 434 0.58 7.27 -4.75
CA LEU A 434 1.45 7.01 -3.60
C LEU A 434 1.20 5.60 -3.07
N GLU A 435 2.26 4.80 -2.92
CA GLU A 435 2.15 3.55 -2.18
C GLU A 435 2.12 3.85 -0.67
N LEU A 436 1.09 3.36 0.01
CA LEU A 436 0.95 3.35 1.47
C LEU A 436 0.93 1.89 1.95
N GLU A 437 0.99 1.69 3.26
CA GLU A 437 0.66 0.41 3.85
C GLU A 437 -0.79 0.42 4.39
N ASP A 438 -1.58 -0.60 4.09
CA ASP A 438 -2.92 -0.80 4.64
C ASP A 438 -2.87 -1.22 6.13
N GLY A 439 -4.00 -1.41 6.81
CA GLY A 439 -4.05 -1.81 8.22
C GLY A 439 -3.54 -3.24 8.48
N ARG A 440 -3.42 -4.06 7.42
CA ARG A 440 -2.71 -5.34 7.46
C ARG A 440 -1.22 -5.12 7.27
N GLY A 441 -0.80 -3.94 6.80
CA GLY A 441 0.54 -3.45 6.47
C GLY A 441 1.00 -3.85 5.06
N LEU A 442 0.06 -4.18 4.17
CA LEU A 442 0.32 -4.51 2.76
C LEU A 442 0.34 -3.25 1.89
N PRO A 443 1.11 -3.24 0.80
CA PRO A 443 1.16 -2.09 -0.10
C PRO A 443 -0.21 -1.81 -0.72
N VAL A 444 -0.67 -0.56 -0.66
CA VAL A 444 -1.88 -0.05 -1.33
C VAL A 444 -1.51 1.20 -2.12
N MET A 445 -1.85 1.24 -3.40
CA MET A 445 -1.55 2.39 -4.25
C MET A 445 -2.72 3.39 -4.20
N ALA A 446 -2.53 4.50 -3.48
CA ALA A 446 -3.50 5.57 -3.35
C ALA A 446 -3.41 6.54 -4.55
N MET A 447 -4.54 6.84 -5.19
CA MET A 447 -4.64 7.75 -6.34
C MET A 447 -6.03 8.41 -6.43
N SER A 448 -6.22 9.39 -7.30
CA SER A 448 -7.58 9.89 -7.57
C SER A 448 -8.36 8.93 -8.45
N THR A 449 -9.69 9.00 -8.40
CA THR A 449 -10.55 8.24 -9.31
C THR A 449 -10.29 8.61 -10.77
N GLN A 450 -9.91 9.85 -11.05
CA GLN A 450 -9.50 10.30 -12.38
C GLN A 450 -8.25 9.53 -12.87
N ALA A 451 -7.18 9.53 -12.07
CA ALA A 451 -5.96 8.77 -12.35
C ALA A 451 -6.26 7.27 -12.52
N TYR A 452 -7.05 6.70 -11.61
CA TYR A 452 -7.49 5.31 -11.70
C TYR A 452 -8.18 5.01 -13.04
N ASN A 453 -9.11 5.85 -13.47
CA ASN A 453 -9.84 5.64 -14.73
C ASN A 453 -8.95 5.83 -15.97
N ALA A 454 -7.92 6.66 -15.90
CA ALA A 454 -7.00 6.90 -16.99
C ALA A 454 -6.02 5.73 -17.24
N PHE A 455 -5.71 4.90 -16.23
CA PHE A 455 -4.91 3.69 -16.43
C PHE A 455 -5.64 2.65 -17.30
N THR A 456 -4.90 2.02 -18.22
CA THR A 456 -5.39 0.89 -19.01
C THR A 456 -5.59 -0.35 -18.13
N ALA A 457 -6.36 -1.33 -18.62
CA ALA A 457 -6.56 -2.59 -17.91
C ALA A 457 -5.24 -3.33 -17.63
N ASP A 458 -4.30 -3.30 -18.58
CA ASP A 458 -2.98 -3.93 -18.43
C ASP A 458 -2.11 -3.20 -17.40
N GLN A 459 -2.11 -1.87 -17.39
CA GLN A 459 -1.41 -1.09 -16.36
C GLN A 459 -1.96 -1.38 -14.96
N LYS A 460 -3.30 -1.43 -14.81
CA LYS A 460 -3.95 -1.83 -13.54
C LYS A 460 -3.58 -3.24 -13.12
N LYS A 461 -3.50 -4.17 -14.07
CA LYS A 461 -3.08 -5.55 -13.81
C LYS A 461 -1.64 -5.60 -13.30
N VAL A 462 -0.73 -4.81 -13.86
CA VAL A 462 0.65 -4.68 -13.38
C VAL A 462 0.64 -4.15 -11.95
N LEU A 463 -0.05 -3.03 -11.68
CA LEU A 463 -0.12 -2.44 -10.34
C LEU A 463 -0.67 -3.43 -9.29
N ARG A 464 -1.73 -4.18 -9.61
CA ARG A 464 -2.33 -5.22 -8.74
C ARG A 464 -1.45 -6.44 -8.46
N ARG A 465 -0.35 -6.64 -9.21
CA ARG A 465 0.65 -7.66 -8.87
C ARG A 465 1.52 -7.23 -7.69
N HIS A 466 1.66 -5.93 -7.46
CA HIS A 466 2.55 -5.37 -6.44
C HIS A 466 1.78 -4.80 -5.26
N CYS A 467 0.56 -4.30 -5.48
CA CYS A 467 -0.28 -3.70 -4.46
C CYS A 467 -1.50 -4.59 -4.15
N ALA A 468 -1.82 -4.69 -2.87
CA ALA A 468 -3.03 -5.33 -2.34
C ALA A 468 -4.31 -4.59 -2.75
N ASP A 469 -4.24 -3.28 -2.98
CA ASP A 469 -5.38 -2.54 -3.48
C ASP A 469 -4.91 -1.32 -4.29
N LEU A 470 -5.79 -0.85 -5.17
CA LEU A 470 -5.67 0.44 -5.86
C LEU A 470 -6.71 1.37 -5.25
N LEU A 471 -6.40 1.93 -4.09
CA LEU A 471 -7.31 2.80 -3.36
C LEU A 471 -7.49 4.11 -4.14
N HIS A 472 -8.74 4.46 -4.43
CA HIS A 472 -9.01 5.71 -5.13
C HIS A 472 -10.21 6.47 -4.57
N ALA A 473 -10.15 7.81 -4.69
CA ALA A 473 -11.22 8.70 -4.26
C ALA A 473 -11.48 9.80 -5.32
N PRO A 474 -12.74 10.22 -5.51
CA PRO A 474 -13.06 11.33 -6.39
C PRO A 474 -12.71 12.65 -5.69
N ILE A 475 -11.65 13.31 -6.15
CA ILE A 475 -11.15 14.59 -5.64
C ILE A 475 -11.04 15.64 -6.76
N ASP A 476 -11.91 15.53 -7.77
CA ASP A 476 -11.82 16.25 -9.04
C ASP A 476 -11.80 17.78 -8.86
N THR A 477 -12.53 18.31 -7.87
CA THR A 477 -12.55 19.76 -7.62
C THR A 477 -11.28 20.23 -6.93
N LEU A 478 -10.79 19.44 -5.98
CA LEU A 478 -9.50 19.69 -5.32
C LEU A 478 -8.36 19.68 -6.34
N GLU A 479 -8.32 18.68 -7.22
CA GLU A 479 -7.32 18.56 -8.28
C GLU A 479 -7.38 19.75 -9.24
N ARG A 480 -8.56 20.05 -9.77
CA ARG A 480 -8.74 21.12 -10.75
C ARG A 480 -8.41 22.51 -10.20
N VAL A 481 -8.71 22.79 -8.94
CA VAL A 481 -8.53 24.12 -8.35
C VAL A 481 -7.17 24.26 -7.66
N GLY A 482 -6.73 23.23 -6.94
CA GLY A 482 -5.48 23.21 -6.19
C GLY A 482 -4.27 22.76 -7.03
N GLY A 483 -4.49 22.08 -8.15
CA GLY A 483 -3.43 21.58 -9.03
C GLY A 483 -2.55 20.51 -8.37
N GLY A 484 -3.12 19.69 -7.49
CA GLY A 484 -2.46 18.59 -6.80
C GLY A 484 -3.40 17.41 -6.59
N GLY A 485 -2.90 16.19 -6.81
CA GLY A 485 -3.66 14.96 -6.64
C GLY A 485 -3.55 14.34 -5.25
N VAL A 486 -3.94 13.07 -5.14
CA VAL A 486 -3.98 12.34 -3.86
C VAL A 486 -2.61 12.32 -3.18
N ARG A 487 -1.52 12.01 -3.87
CA ARG A 487 -0.16 12.03 -3.28
C ARG A 487 0.18 13.38 -2.67
N CYS A 488 -0.29 14.49 -3.25
CA CYS A 488 -0.04 15.83 -2.70
C CYS A 488 -0.74 16.05 -1.36
N THR A 489 -1.90 15.43 -1.15
CA THR A 489 -2.67 15.56 0.10
C THR A 489 -2.13 14.75 1.27
N LEU A 490 -1.14 13.89 1.03
CA LEU A 490 -0.63 12.90 1.96
C LEU A 490 0.86 13.12 2.23
N ALA A 491 1.23 13.33 3.49
CA ALA A 491 2.63 13.36 3.91
C ALA A 491 2.92 12.17 4.81
N GLU A 492 3.79 11.26 4.36
CA GLU A 492 4.12 10.03 5.08
C GLU A 492 4.85 10.30 6.40
N ILE A 493 4.48 9.57 7.44
CA ILE A 493 5.16 9.54 8.74
C ILE A 493 5.71 8.12 8.94
N PHE A 494 7.03 7.98 8.96
CA PHE A 494 7.69 6.68 9.09
C PHE A 494 8.01 6.28 10.53
#